data_AF-A0A6G9GRX0-F1
#
_entry.id   AF-A0A6G9GRX0-F1
#
_cell.length_a   1.000
_cell.length_b   1.000
_cell.length_c   1.000
_cell.angle_alpha   90.00
_cell.angle_beta   90.00
_cell.angle_gamma   90.00
#
_symmetry.space_group_name_H-M   'P 1'
#
loop_
_entity.id
_entity.type
_entity.pdbx_description
1 polymer ?
#
loop_
_entity_poly.entity_id
_entity_poly.type
_entity_poly.pdbx_seq_one_letter_code
_entity_poly.pdbx_strand_id
1 'polypeptide(L)'
;MSTTSNTTGTPGGPGSIDATTALLEAELPRLEEHQQTLEKDLAAVTERLESVRAALSALRALSLAPHLQEPEQAAAVPAPVTEAVAAVADTTDVAVGTAAPAGRKAASGIKRKLPAAGPKKQGQTRPPAKKNTASKRVKAVKPAKAAPAVTPADDTSDAAGGLTEQVIQILKDAGDSPVRARDVAAKLGRDDSPGSINAVRSTLDRLVATSRAHRAGRGLYQSPGN
;
A
#
# COMPACT_ATOMS: atom_id res chain seq x y z
N MET A 1 -8.45 52.93 2.79
CA MET A 1 -7.59 52.51 1.67
C MET A 1 -6.36 51.85 2.27
N SER A 2 -6.34 50.53 2.40
CA SER A 2 -5.15 49.81 2.87
C SER A 2 -4.94 48.62 1.94
N THR A 3 -3.82 48.69 1.22
CA THR A 3 -3.40 47.82 0.13
C THR A 3 -3.12 46.40 0.62
N THR A 4 -3.83 45.43 0.05
CA THR A 4 -3.47 44.00 0.10
C THR A 4 -2.31 43.76 -0.86
N SER A 5 -1.09 43.72 -0.33
CA SER A 5 0.11 43.34 -1.06
C SER A 5 0.08 41.83 -1.32
N ASN A 6 -0.28 41.44 -2.54
CA ASN A 6 -0.20 40.06 -3.00
C ASN A 6 1.25 39.76 -3.43
N THR A 7 2.06 39.23 -2.52
CA THR A 7 3.44 38.82 -2.80
C THR A 7 3.45 37.47 -3.51
N THR A 8 3.44 37.50 -4.84
CA THR A 8 3.84 36.34 -5.66
C THR A 8 5.36 36.22 -5.58
N GLY A 9 5.84 35.41 -4.63
CA GLY A 9 7.26 35.15 -4.40
C GLY A 9 7.90 34.36 -5.53
N THR A 10 9.00 34.91 -6.05
CA THR A 10 10.02 34.25 -6.88
C THR A 10 10.45 32.91 -6.25
N PRO A 11 10.56 31.80 -7.02
CA PRO A 11 10.95 30.48 -6.52
C PRO A 11 12.44 30.35 -6.14
N GLY A 12 13.05 31.39 -5.55
CA GLY A 12 14.46 31.41 -5.15
C GLY A 12 14.83 32.43 -4.07
N GLY A 13 13.85 32.95 -3.31
CA GLY A 13 14.10 33.87 -2.19
C GLY A 13 14.28 33.16 -0.85
N PRO A 14 14.84 33.83 0.18
CA PRO A 14 15.12 33.26 1.51
C PRO A 14 13.90 32.59 2.18
N GLY A 15 12.69 33.11 1.96
CA GLY A 15 11.45 32.50 2.46
C GLY A 15 11.12 31.12 1.85
N SER A 16 11.74 30.72 0.74
CA SER A 16 11.59 29.37 0.18
C SER A 16 12.37 28.32 0.98
N ILE A 17 13.52 28.70 1.55
CA ILE A 17 14.32 27.82 2.40
C ILE A 17 13.59 27.66 3.74
N ASP A 18 13.15 28.76 4.35
CA ASP A 18 12.39 28.73 5.61
C ASP A 18 11.08 27.93 5.46
N ALA A 19 10.37 28.07 4.33
CA ALA A 19 9.19 27.27 4.04
C ALA A 19 9.49 25.77 3.89
N THR A 20 10.65 25.42 3.31
CA THR A 20 11.08 24.02 3.19
C THR A 20 11.50 23.47 4.55
N THR A 21 12.23 24.24 5.35
CA THR A 21 12.61 23.87 6.73
C THR A 21 11.37 23.62 7.58
N ALA A 22 10.39 24.52 7.55
CA ALA A 22 9.13 24.35 8.28
C ALA A 22 8.34 23.10 7.83
N LEU A 23 8.40 22.76 6.53
CA LEU A 23 7.79 21.53 6.02
C LEU A 23 8.50 20.29 6.56
N LEU A 24 9.84 20.27 6.53
CA LEU A 24 10.64 19.16 7.03
C LEU A 24 10.47 18.96 8.54
N GLU A 25 10.44 20.06 9.31
CA GLU A 25 10.18 20.02 10.76
C GLU A 25 8.78 19.46 11.09
N ALA A 26 7.78 19.74 10.24
CA ALA A 26 6.43 19.18 10.40
C ALA A 26 6.32 17.71 9.96
N GLU A 27 7.17 17.26 9.02
CA GLU A 27 7.19 15.87 8.54
C GLU A 27 7.97 14.93 9.46
N LEU A 28 9.03 15.43 10.13
CA LEU A 28 9.87 14.66 11.04
C LEU A 28 9.09 13.86 12.11
N PRO A 29 8.19 14.46 12.91
CA PRO A 29 7.45 13.70 13.93
C PRO A 29 6.52 12.62 13.32
N ARG A 30 5.98 12.86 12.11
CA ARG A 30 5.16 11.84 11.42
C ARG A 30 5.98 10.63 11.01
N LEU A 31 7.24 10.85 10.60
CA LEU A 31 8.15 9.76 10.26
C LEU A 31 8.56 8.97 11.51
N GLU A 32 8.80 9.65 12.63
CA GLU A 32 9.09 8.99 13.92
C GLU A 32 7.91 8.15 14.41
N GLU A 33 6.68 8.65 14.33
CA GLU A 33 5.47 7.87 14.67
C GLU A 33 5.31 6.64 13.77
N HIS A 34 5.58 6.79 12.47
CA HIS A 34 5.54 5.69 11.52
C HIS A 34 6.61 4.64 11.83
N GLN A 35 7.84 5.06 12.15
CA GLN A 35 8.91 4.16 12.58
C GLN A 35 8.48 3.35 13.82
N GLN A 36 7.98 4.03 14.86
CA GLN A 36 7.55 3.35 16.09
C GLN A 36 6.40 2.36 15.84
N THR A 37 5.52 2.66 14.90
CA THR A 37 4.43 1.75 14.51
C THR A 37 5.00 0.49 13.86
N LEU A 38 5.92 0.65 12.91
CA LEU A 38 6.59 -0.48 12.25
C LEU A 38 7.38 -1.34 13.24
N GLU A 39 8.07 -0.74 14.20
CA GLU A 39 8.80 -1.47 15.23
C GLU A 39 7.87 -2.32 16.11
N LYS A 40 6.69 -1.79 16.47
CA LYS A 40 5.66 -2.55 17.21
C LYS A 40 5.10 -3.70 16.37
N ASP A 41 4.84 -3.47 15.09
CA ASP A 41 4.35 -4.50 14.18
C ASP A 41 5.37 -5.63 14.02
N LEU A 42 6.66 -5.29 13.89
CA LEU A 42 7.74 -6.28 13.85
C LEU A 42 7.80 -7.09 15.15
N ALA A 43 7.71 -6.45 16.31
CA ALA A 43 7.67 -7.14 17.59
C ALA A 43 6.50 -8.13 17.67
N ALA A 44 5.29 -7.71 17.28
CA ALA A 44 4.11 -8.57 17.26
C ALA A 44 4.27 -9.77 16.29
N VAL A 45 4.88 -9.56 15.12
CA VAL A 45 5.17 -10.65 14.18
C VAL A 45 6.20 -11.62 14.75
N THR A 46 7.23 -11.13 15.44
CA THR A 46 8.23 -12.00 16.07
C THR A 46 7.63 -12.87 17.16
N GLU A 47 6.78 -12.30 18.05
CA GLU A 47 6.07 -13.09 19.07
C GLU A 47 5.17 -14.16 18.43
N ARG A 48 4.47 -13.79 17.35
CA ARG A 48 3.64 -14.75 16.61
C ARG A 48 4.49 -15.87 15.99
N LEU A 49 5.67 -15.56 15.44
CA LEU A 49 6.57 -16.56 14.89
C LEU A 49 7.10 -17.51 15.96
N GLU A 50 7.46 -17.00 17.13
CA GLU A 50 7.89 -17.82 18.27
C GLU A 50 6.77 -18.72 18.78
N SER A 51 5.56 -18.19 18.91
CA SER A 51 4.36 -18.96 19.27
C SER A 51 4.09 -20.09 18.27
N VAL A 52 4.14 -19.80 16.95
CA VAL A 52 3.94 -20.81 15.90
C VAL A 52 5.05 -21.87 15.93
N ARG A 53 6.32 -21.48 16.14
CA ARG A 53 7.44 -22.42 16.28
C ARG A 53 7.26 -23.32 17.50
N ALA A 54 6.86 -22.77 18.64
CA ALA A 54 6.58 -23.53 19.86
C ALA A 54 5.43 -24.53 19.64
N ALA A 55 4.34 -24.09 19.01
CA ALA A 55 3.20 -24.96 18.67
C ALA A 55 3.60 -26.10 17.73
N LEU A 56 4.36 -25.81 16.66
CA LEU A 56 4.85 -26.84 15.76
C LEU A 56 5.83 -27.81 16.44
N SER A 57 6.66 -27.32 17.36
CA SER A 57 7.54 -28.16 18.16
C SER A 57 6.75 -29.11 19.06
N ALA A 58 5.72 -28.61 19.75
CA ALA A 58 4.84 -29.43 20.58
C ALA A 58 4.07 -30.48 19.76
N LEU A 59 3.55 -30.11 18.58
CA LEU A 59 2.88 -31.04 17.68
C LEU A 59 3.83 -32.12 17.14
N ARG A 60 5.09 -31.77 16.85
CA ARG A 60 6.12 -32.74 16.47
C ARG A 60 6.49 -33.66 17.63
N ALA A 61 6.60 -33.14 18.84
CA ALA A 61 6.85 -33.95 20.04
C ALA A 61 5.72 -34.95 20.29
N LEU A 62 4.46 -34.53 20.14
CA LEU A 62 3.30 -35.41 20.25
C LEU A 62 3.25 -36.45 19.12
N SER A 63 3.67 -36.08 17.91
CA SER A 63 3.76 -36.99 16.76
C SER A 63 4.87 -38.04 16.92
N LEU A 64 6.00 -37.66 17.54
CA LEU A 64 7.11 -38.59 17.83
C LEU A 64 6.91 -39.40 19.11
N ALA A 65 6.01 -38.98 20.01
CA ALA A 65 5.73 -39.72 21.24
C ALA A 65 5.04 -41.06 20.89
N PRO A 66 5.66 -42.22 21.22
CA PRO A 66 4.96 -43.48 21.12
C PRO A 66 3.81 -43.48 22.12
N HIS A 67 2.65 -43.91 21.64
CA HIS A 67 1.38 -44.02 22.36
C HIS A 67 1.40 -45.19 23.36
N LEU A 68 2.31 -45.15 24.34
CA LEU A 68 2.33 -46.04 25.51
C LEU A 68 3.11 -45.36 26.65
N GLN A 69 2.41 -44.62 27.50
CA GLN A 69 2.78 -44.51 28.91
C GLN A 69 1.55 -44.16 29.74
N GLU A 70 0.81 -45.22 30.04
CA GLU A 70 -0.05 -45.36 31.21
C GLU A 70 0.77 -44.96 32.45
N PRO A 71 0.28 -44.06 33.32
CA PRO A 71 0.96 -43.75 34.56
C PRO A 71 0.83 -44.97 35.48
N GLU A 72 1.84 -45.84 35.45
CA GLU A 72 2.02 -46.85 36.48
C GLU A 72 2.40 -46.12 37.77
N GLN A 73 1.34 -45.66 38.45
CA GLN A 73 1.32 -45.20 39.81
C GLN A 73 1.59 -46.41 40.71
N ALA A 74 2.84 -46.88 40.69
CA ALA A 74 3.32 -47.92 41.57
C ALA A 74 3.59 -47.32 42.96
N ALA A 75 2.58 -47.50 43.81
CA ALA A 75 2.57 -47.40 45.25
C ALA A 75 3.92 -47.54 45.97
N ALA A 76 4.24 -46.55 46.80
CA ALA A 76 5.07 -46.74 47.99
C ALA A 76 4.53 -45.88 49.15
N VAL A 77 3.66 -46.47 49.97
CA VAL A 77 3.37 -46.06 51.36
C VAL A 77 3.26 -47.37 52.18
N PRO A 78 3.90 -47.50 53.36
CA PRO A 78 3.29 -47.08 54.65
C PRO A 78 4.28 -46.37 55.60
N ALA A 79 3.97 -45.17 56.15
CA ALA A 79 3.22 -44.86 57.39
C ALA A 79 4.11 -44.79 58.67
N PRO A 80 3.68 -44.26 59.84
CA PRO A 80 2.93 -43.02 60.16
C PRO A 80 3.51 -42.26 61.41
N VAL A 81 3.25 -40.94 61.57
CA VAL A 81 2.95 -40.28 62.88
C VAL A 81 2.43 -38.84 62.69
N THR A 82 1.17 -38.63 63.11
CA THR A 82 0.57 -37.54 63.94
C THR A 82 1.33 -36.18 64.02
N GLU A 83 0.73 -34.99 63.89
CA GLU A 83 -0.58 -34.51 64.37
C GLU A 83 -0.88 -33.08 63.82
N ALA A 84 -2.17 -32.83 63.47
CA ALA A 84 -2.99 -31.60 63.68
C ALA A 84 -2.58 -30.20 63.12
N VAL A 85 -3.46 -29.30 62.62
CA VAL A 85 -4.93 -29.20 62.42
C VAL A 85 -5.22 -27.95 61.53
N ALA A 86 -6.29 -28.02 60.72
CA ALA A 86 -7.14 -26.96 60.09
C ALA A 86 -6.50 -25.91 59.16
N ALA A 87 -6.79 -25.79 57.85
CA ALA A 87 -8.04 -25.81 57.08
C ALA A 87 -9.02 -24.66 57.37
N VAL A 88 -8.93 -23.59 56.57
CA VAL A 88 -10.10 -23.01 55.88
C VAL A 88 -9.66 -22.37 54.56
N ALA A 89 -10.29 -22.84 53.48
CA ALA A 89 -10.17 -22.35 52.12
C ALA A 89 -10.91 -21.03 51.96
N ASP A 90 -10.43 -20.16 51.07
CA ASP A 90 -11.34 -19.30 50.32
C ASP A 90 -11.01 -19.41 48.83
N THR A 91 -12.05 -19.65 48.06
CA THR A 91 -11.99 -20.20 46.71
C THR A 91 -12.32 -19.06 45.75
N THR A 92 -11.48 -18.87 44.76
CA THR A 92 -11.68 -17.91 43.68
C THR A 92 -12.80 -18.43 42.78
N ASP A 93 -13.99 -17.84 42.89
CA ASP A 93 -15.11 -18.09 41.97
C ASP A 93 -14.92 -17.26 40.69
N VAL A 94 -14.66 -17.95 39.58
CA VAL A 94 -14.72 -17.41 38.22
C VAL A 94 -16.02 -17.91 37.60
N ALA A 95 -17.08 -17.11 37.71
CA ALA A 95 -18.33 -17.35 36.99
C ALA A 95 -18.25 -16.75 35.58
N VAL A 96 -18.09 -17.63 34.58
CA VAL A 96 -18.46 -17.39 33.17
C VAL A 96 -19.93 -17.75 33.00
N GLY A 97 -20.73 -16.81 32.46
CA GLY A 97 -22.16 -17.02 32.22
C GLY A 97 -22.75 -16.03 31.22
N THR A 98 -22.51 -16.31 29.94
CA THR A 98 -23.41 -16.19 28.77
C THR A 98 -24.66 -15.30 28.87
N ALA A 99 -24.73 -14.22 28.08
CA ALA A 99 -25.99 -13.70 27.54
C ALA A 99 -25.79 -12.96 26.21
N ALA A 100 -26.34 -13.56 25.15
CA ALA A 100 -26.46 -13.02 23.80
C ALA A 100 -27.80 -12.23 23.67
N PRO A 101 -28.17 -11.65 22.50
CA PRO A 101 -28.55 -10.25 22.40
C PRO A 101 -30.03 -10.00 22.08
N ALA A 102 -30.59 -8.87 22.52
CA ALA A 102 -31.83 -8.32 21.96
C ALA A 102 -31.96 -6.82 22.24
N GLY A 103 -32.20 -6.01 21.20
CA GLY A 103 -32.50 -4.58 21.38
C GLY A 103 -32.38 -3.74 20.12
N ARG A 104 -33.21 -4.01 19.11
CA ARG A 104 -33.44 -3.11 17.96
C ARG A 104 -34.31 -1.91 18.37
N LYS A 105 -33.95 -0.70 17.94
CA LYS A 105 -34.80 0.44 17.48
C LYS A 105 -33.84 1.54 16.98
N ALA A 106 -33.73 1.84 15.68
CA ALA A 106 -34.56 2.76 14.88
C ALA A 106 -34.81 4.11 15.59
N ALA A 107 -34.63 5.31 15.03
CA ALA A 107 -34.11 5.82 13.76
C ALA A 107 -34.02 7.36 13.92
N SER A 108 -32.96 8.01 13.45
CA SER A 108 -32.87 9.45 13.09
C SER A 108 -31.39 9.74 12.79
N GLY A 109 -30.92 10.35 11.71
CA GLY A 109 -31.52 11.02 10.57
C GLY A 109 -30.34 11.63 9.79
N ILE A 110 -29.62 10.82 8.98
CA ILE A 110 -28.48 11.28 8.19
C ILE A 110 -29.01 11.83 6.85
N LYS A 111 -28.99 13.16 6.72
CA LYS A 111 -29.29 13.90 5.49
C LYS A 111 -28.23 13.57 4.43
N ARG A 112 -28.58 12.72 3.45
CA ARG A 112 -27.78 12.52 2.23
C ARG A 112 -28.17 13.57 1.19
N LYS A 113 -27.14 14.28 0.73
CA LYS A 113 -27.15 15.22 -0.39
C LYS A 113 -27.18 14.41 -1.70
N LEU A 114 -28.23 14.56 -2.50
CA LEU A 114 -28.23 14.20 -3.92
C LEU A 114 -27.96 15.48 -4.73
N PRO A 115 -27.16 15.41 -5.81
CA PRO A 115 -27.40 16.23 -6.98
C PRO A 115 -28.07 15.39 -8.07
N ALA A 116 -29.26 15.84 -8.46
CA ALA A 116 -30.05 15.32 -9.56
C ALA A 116 -29.46 15.69 -10.93
N ALA A 117 -29.81 14.89 -11.92
CA ALA A 117 -29.47 15.08 -13.33
C ALA A 117 -30.39 16.09 -14.05
N GLY A 118 -29.78 16.93 -14.90
CA GLY A 118 -30.34 17.58 -16.11
C GLY A 118 -31.27 18.78 -15.92
N PRO A 119 -31.34 19.76 -16.86
CA PRO A 119 -31.32 19.55 -18.31
C PRO A 119 -30.49 20.56 -19.19
N LYS A 120 -30.46 20.23 -20.48
CA LYS A 120 -29.80 20.86 -21.66
C LYS A 120 -30.16 22.34 -21.90
N LYS A 121 -29.23 23.12 -22.51
CA LYS A 121 -29.42 23.81 -23.82
C LYS A 121 -28.22 24.70 -24.22
N GLN A 122 -27.85 24.59 -25.52
CA GLN A 122 -27.42 25.64 -26.46
C GLN A 122 -26.11 26.39 -26.12
N GLY A 123 -25.03 26.34 -26.89
CA GLY A 123 -24.97 26.40 -28.35
C GLY A 123 -25.11 27.84 -28.82
N GLN A 124 -24.05 28.67 -28.70
CA GLN A 124 -23.85 29.85 -29.54
C GLN A 124 -22.41 30.41 -29.42
N THR A 125 -21.70 30.32 -30.55
CA THR A 125 -20.91 31.37 -31.22
C THR A 125 -19.76 32.08 -30.48
N ARG A 126 -18.52 31.84 -30.98
CA ARG A 126 -17.40 32.80 -30.98
C ARG A 126 -17.79 34.11 -31.69
N PRO A 127 -17.08 35.23 -31.44
CA PRO A 127 -15.99 35.61 -32.37
C PRO A 127 -14.70 36.14 -31.69
N PRO A 128 -13.63 36.41 -32.49
CA PRO A 128 -12.22 36.33 -32.07
C PRO A 128 -11.44 37.67 -32.07
N ALA A 129 -10.30 37.73 -31.37
CA ALA A 129 -9.19 38.70 -31.52
C ALA A 129 -8.17 38.44 -30.38
N LYS A 130 -6.84 38.50 -30.47
CA LYS A 130 -5.81 38.90 -31.43
C LYS A 130 -4.53 38.11 -31.06
N LYS A 131 -3.85 37.45 -32.00
CA LYS A 131 -2.54 37.83 -32.57
C LYS A 131 -1.52 38.46 -31.59
N ASN A 132 -0.43 37.72 -31.34
CA ASN A 132 0.97 38.13 -31.55
C ASN A 132 1.81 36.84 -31.51
N THR A 133 2.23 36.23 -32.63
CA THR A 133 3.38 36.53 -33.51
C THR A 133 4.74 36.62 -32.83
N ALA A 134 5.60 35.67 -33.24
CA ALA A 134 7.07 35.71 -33.32
C ALA A 134 7.81 35.64 -31.96
N SER A 135 8.88 34.88 -31.73
CA SER A 135 10.01 34.43 -32.57
C SER A 135 10.71 33.26 -31.84
N LYS A 136 11.08 32.16 -32.53
CA LYS A 136 12.43 31.88 -33.05
C LYS A 136 13.45 31.35 -32.00
N ARG A 137 13.65 30.03 -32.05
CA ARG A 137 14.93 29.31 -32.18
C ARG A 137 16.04 29.60 -31.14
N VAL A 138 16.35 28.60 -30.30
CA VAL A 138 17.75 28.27 -29.95
C VAL A 138 17.91 26.75 -29.84
N LYS A 139 19.01 26.27 -30.41
CA LYS A 139 19.52 24.90 -30.47
C LYS A 139 20.73 24.82 -29.52
N ALA A 140 20.91 23.69 -28.83
CA ALA A 140 22.02 23.34 -27.92
C ALA A 140 22.04 24.15 -26.60
N VAL A 141 22.37 23.61 -25.41
CA VAL A 141 23.48 22.72 -25.02
C VAL A 141 23.08 21.88 -23.79
N LYS A 142 23.67 20.68 -23.67
CA LYS A 142 23.67 19.80 -22.48
C LYS A 142 23.99 20.55 -21.17
N PRO A 143 23.54 20.06 -20.02
CA PRO A 143 24.48 19.89 -18.92
C PRO A 143 24.58 18.42 -18.53
N ALA A 144 25.81 17.91 -18.57
CA ALA A 144 26.17 16.69 -17.92
C ALA A 144 26.27 16.93 -16.41
N LYS A 145 25.74 15.96 -15.66
CA LYS A 145 26.29 15.42 -14.41
C LYS A 145 26.24 16.32 -13.17
N ALA A 146 25.16 16.18 -12.41
CA ALA A 146 25.19 16.24 -10.94
C ALA A 146 24.58 14.92 -10.42
N ALA A 147 25.22 14.35 -9.40
CA ALA A 147 25.01 13.01 -8.87
C ALA A 147 23.58 12.79 -8.33
N PRO A 148 23.05 11.56 -8.41
CA PRO A 148 21.72 11.23 -7.92
C PRO A 148 21.68 11.22 -6.38
N ALA A 149 20.76 12.00 -5.82
CA ALA A 149 20.29 11.81 -4.46
C ALA A 149 19.67 10.42 -4.33
N VAL A 150 19.94 9.79 -3.19
CA VAL A 150 19.65 8.41 -2.82
C VAL A 150 18.14 8.14 -2.91
N THR A 151 17.73 7.44 -3.96
CA THR A 151 16.47 6.70 -3.99
C THR A 151 16.68 5.41 -3.20
N PRO A 152 15.74 4.95 -2.36
CA PRO A 152 15.75 3.59 -1.86
C PRO A 152 15.49 2.66 -3.05
N ALA A 153 16.56 2.15 -3.62
CA ALA A 153 16.57 1.08 -4.59
C ALA A 153 17.08 -0.15 -3.85
N ASP A 154 16.20 -1.14 -3.68
CA ASP A 154 16.46 -2.58 -3.54
C ASP A 154 15.08 -3.20 -3.23
N ASP A 155 14.14 -3.22 -4.19
CA ASP A 155 13.65 -4.49 -4.76
C ASP A 155 12.99 -4.35 -6.16
N THR A 156 13.04 -3.17 -6.79
CA THR A 156 12.32 -2.92 -8.06
C THR A 156 13.12 -3.13 -9.33
N SER A 157 14.43 -3.36 -9.24
CA SER A 157 15.29 -3.52 -10.43
C SER A 157 15.18 -4.92 -11.05
N ASP A 158 15.09 -5.97 -10.24
CA ASP A 158 14.82 -7.33 -10.72
C ASP A 158 13.34 -7.50 -11.13
N ALA A 159 12.43 -6.82 -10.43
CA ALA A 159 11.02 -6.76 -10.82
C ALA A 159 10.79 -5.93 -12.11
N ALA A 160 11.61 -4.92 -12.40
CA ALA A 160 11.48 -4.11 -13.63
C ALA A 160 11.88 -4.89 -14.88
N GLY A 161 12.91 -5.73 -14.79
CA GLY A 161 13.22 -6.73 -15.80
C GLY A 161 12.05 -7.71 -15.96
N GLY A 162 11.62 -8.37 -14.88
CA GLY A 162 10.50 -9.32 -14.95
C GLY A 162 9.19 -8.73 -15.49
N LEU A 163 8.84 -7.50 -15.08
CA LEU A 163 7.61 -6.83 -15.51
C LEU A 163 7.63 -6.46 -17.00
N THR A 164 8.79 -6.02 -17.51
CA THR A 164 8.91 -5.60 -18.91
C THR A 164 8.70 -6.80 -19.84
N GLU A 165 9.39 -7.90 -19.58
CA GLU A 165 9.25 -9.15 -20.31
C GLU A 165 7.81 -9.71 -20.24
N GLN A 166 7.18 -9.67 -19.05
CA GLN A 166 5.79 -10.10 -18.88
C GLN A 166 4.80 -9.23 -19.68
N VAL A 167 5.00 -7.90 -19.70
CA VAL A 167 4.18 -6.98 -20.50
C VAL A 167 4.37 -7.24 -22.00
N ILE A 168 5.59 -7.50 -22.46
CA ILE A 168 5.87 -7.86 -23.85
C ILE A 168 5.14 -9.17 -24.21
N GLN A 169 5.17 -10.17 -23.34
CA GLN A 169 4.49 -11.45 -23.58
C GLN A 169 2.98 -11.24 -23.75
N ILE A 170 2.35 -10.48 -22.87
CA ILE A 170 0.90 -10.20 -22.96
C ILE A 170 0.53 -9.42 -24.22
N LEU A 171 1.39 -8.48 -24.65
CA LEU A 171 1.17 -7.76 -25.90
C LEU A 171 1.30 -8.69 -27.11
N LYS A 172 2.26 -9.62 -27.11
CA LYS A 172 2.37 -10.64 -28.16
C LYS A 172 1.17 -11.57 -28.19
N ASP A 173 0.67 -11.98 -27.03
CA ASP A 173 -0.53 -12.82 -26.91
C ASP A 173 -1.78 -12.08 -27.39
N ALA A 174 -1.81 -10.74 -27.27
CA ALA A 174 -2.89 -9.90 -27.82
C ALA A 174 -2.73 -9.61 -29.32
N GLY A 175 -1.53 -9.79 -29.87
CA GLY A 175 -1.18 -9.49 -31.25
C GLY A 175 -1.54 -8.05 -31.64
N ASP A 176 -2.22 -7.92 -32.78
CA ASP A 176 -2.63 -6.64 -33.34
C ASP A 176 -3.83 -5.98 -32.65
N SER A 177 -4.36 -6.60 -31.59
CA SER A 177 -5.49 -6.02 -30.85
C SER A 177 -5.02 -4.86 -29.97
N PRO A 178 -5.62 -3.65 -30.07
CA PRO A 178 -5.26 -2.53 -29.21
C PRO A 178 -5.74 -2.78 -27.76
N VAL A 179 -4.81 -2.84 -26.83
CA VAL A 179 -5.04 -3.16 -25.40
C VAL A 179 -4.82 -1.94 -24.52
N ARG A 180 -5.60 -1.76 -23.44
CA ARG A 180 -5.32 -0.73 -22.43
C ARG A 180 -4.34 -1.22 -21.39
N ALA A 181 -3.59 -0.30 -20.81
CA ALA A 181 -2.68 -0.59 -19.68
C ALA A 181 -3.40 -1.28 -18.50
N ARG A 182 -4.68 -0.99 -18.30
CA ARG A 182 -5.49 -1.63 -17.26
C ARG A 182 -5.75 -3.10 -17.56
N ASP A 183 -6.04 -3.45 -18.81
CA ASP A 183 -6.32 -4.84 -19.19
C ASP A 183 -5.04 -5.67 -19.15
N VAL A 184 -3.90 -5.06 -19.48
CA VAL A 184 -2.57 -5.67 -19.28
C VAL A 184 -2.30 -5.90 -17.78
N ALA A 185 -2.60 -4.92 -16.93
CA ALA A 185 -2.45 -5.08 -15.48
C ALA A 185 -3.38 -6.17 -14.91
N ALA A 186 -4.61 -6.27 -15.41
CA ALA A 186 -5.56 -7.31 -15.01
C ALA A 186 -5.08 -8.71 -15.41
N LYS A 187 -4.52 -8.87 -16.62
CA LYS A 187 -3.89 -10.13 -17.05
C LYS A 187 -2.67 -10.51 -16.20
N LEU A 188 -2.00 -9.54 -15.59
CA LEU A 188 -0.90 -9.76 -14.66
C LEU A 188 -1.36 -9.99 -13.22
N GLY A 189 -2.66 -9.86 -12.91
CA GLY A 189 -3.17 -9.86 -11.53
C GLY A 189 -2.63 -8.70 -10.69
N ARG A 190 -2.42 -7.54 -11.32
CA ARG A 190 -1.82 -6.34 -10.70
C ARG A 190 -2.70 -5.10 -10.89
N ASP A 191 -4.02 -5.26 -11.08
CA ASP A 191 -4.95 -4.14 -11.22
C ASP A 191 -5.58 -3.67 -9.89
N ASP A 192 -5.15 -4.26 -8.76
CA ASP A 192 -5.63 -3.93 -7.41
C ASP A 192 -5.22 -2.54 -6.90
N SER A 193 -4.17 -1.95 -7.50
CA SER A 193 -3.66 -0.64 -7.10
C SER A 193 -3.49 0.30 -8.29
N PRO A 194 -3.87 1.59 -8.16
CA PRO A 194 -3.61 2.59 -9.19
C PRO A 194 -2.11 2.77 -9.46
N GLY A 195 -1.25 2.50 -8.47
CA GLY A 195 0.21 2.53 -8.63
C GLY A 195 0.71 1.49 -9.63
N SER A 196 0.21 0.25 -9.52
CA SER A 196 0.56 -0.87 -10.40
C SER A 196 0.16 -0.60 -11.85
N ILE A 197 -1.03 -0.03 -12.07
CA ILE A 197 -1.51 0.37 -13.41
C ILE A 197 -0.62 1.47 -14.01
N ASN A 198 -0.16 2.42 -13.18
CA ASN A 198 0.74 3.48 -13.62
C ASN A 198 2.16 2.96 -13.92
N ALA A 199 2.63 1.96 -13.18
CA ALA A 199 3.88 1.27 -13.48
C ALA A 199 3.81 0.57 -14.85
N VAL A 200 2.75 -0.21 -15.10
CA VAL A 200 2.51 -0.86 -16.40
C VAL A 200 2.41 0.17 -17.52
N ARG A 201 1.70 1.28 -17.33
CA ARG A 201 1.62 2.36 -18.32
C ARG A 201 3.00 2.96 -18.63
N SER A 202 3.80 3.24 -17.60
CA SER A 202 5.14 3.81 -17.76
C SER A 202 6.10 2.84 -18.46
N THR A 203 5.95 1.53 -18.24
CA THR A 203 6.67 0.49 -18.97
C THR A 203 6.22 0.41 -20.43
N LEU A 204 4.91 0.44 -20.70
CA LEU A 204 4.37 0.49 -22.05
C LEU A 204 4.86 1.73 -22.82
N ASP A 205 4.91 2.90 -22.18
CA ASP A 205 5.44 4.12 -22.79
C ASP A 205 6.94 4.01 -23.10
N ARG A 206 7.73 3.35 -22.24
CA ARG A 206 9.14 3.02 -22.50
C ARG A 206 9.31 2.03 -23.66
N LEU A 207 8.43 1.04 -23.78
CA LEU A 207 8.42 0.10 -24.91
C LEU A 207 8.07 0.80 -26.22
N VAL A 208 7.11 1.72 -26.21
CA VAL A 208 6.79 2.55 -27.38
C VAL A 208 7.97 3.45 -27.75
N ALA A 209 8.62 4.08 -26.76
CA ALA A 209 9.79 4.92 -27.00
C ALA A 209 10.98 4.14 -27.59
N THR A 210 11.10 2.84 -27.27
CA THR A 210 12.14 1.94 -27.79
C THR A 210 11.70 1.15 -29.02
N SER A 211 10.55 1.49 -29.62
CA SER A 211 9.97 0.83 -30.81
C SER A 211 9.69 -0.67 -30.63
N ARG A 212 9.50 -1.13 -29.38
CA ARG A 212 9.11 -2.50 -29.05
C ARG A 212 7.60 -2.68 -28.88
N ALA A 213 6.82 -1.61 -28.99
CA ALA A 213 5.36 -1.59 -28.99
C ALA A 213 4.87 -0.37 -29.77
N HIS A 214 3.60 -0.37 -30.20
CA HIS A 214 2.98 0.77 -30.88
C HIS A 214 1.77 1.31 -30.13
N ARG A 215 1.50 2.60 -30.33
CA ARG A 215 0.32 3.28 -29.77
C ARG A 215 -0.75 3.39 -30.85
N ALA A 216 -1.77 2.54 -30.77
CA ALA A 216 -2.92 2.54 -31.69
C ALA A 216 -3.88 3.71 -31.45
N GLY A 217 -3.83 4.34 -30.26
CA GLY A 217 -4.67 5.47 -29.91
C GLY A 217 -4.45 5.97 -28.48
N ARG A 218 -5.33 6.87 -28.01
CA ARG A 218 -5.23 7.42 -26.64
C ARG A 218 -5.37 6.29 -25.61
N GLY A 219 -4.26 5.96 -24.94
CA GLY A 219 -4.20 4.92 -23.92
C GLY A 219 -4.35 3.48 -24.43
N LEU A 220 -4.20 3.26 -25.74
CA LEU A 220 -4.23 1.95 -26.37
C LEU A 220 -2.84 1.60 -26.91
N TYR A 221 -2.40 0.39 -26.61
CA TYR A 221 -1.08 -0.14 -26.94
C TYR A 221 -1.24 -1.45 -27.70
N GLN A 222 -0.36 -1.70 -28.65
CA GLN A 222 -0.39 -2.85 -29.54
C GLN A 222 1.03 -3.42 -29.67
N SER A 223 1.14 -4.71 -29.98
CA SER A 223 2.43 -5.29 -30.34
C SER A 223 3.03 -4.59 -31.57
N PRO A 224 4.36 -4.60 -31.74
CA PRO A 224 4.94 -4.23 -33.02
C PRO A 224 4.43 -5.24 -34.05
N GLY A 225 3.90 -4.76 -35.18
CA GLY A 225 3.38 -5.63 -36.23
C GLY A 225 4.46 -6.61 -36.66
N ASN A 226 4.13 -7.91 -36.69
CA ASN A 226 5.02 -8.97 -37.12
C ASN A 226 5.01 -9.09 -38.65
#